data_AF-A0A4U5QZD8-F1
#
_entry.id   AF-A0A4U5QZD8-F1
#
_cell.length_a   1.000
_cell.length_b   1.000
_cell.length_c   1.000
_cell.angle_alpha   90.00
_cell.angle_beta   90.00
_cell.angle_gamma   90.00
#
_symmetry.space_group_name_H-M   'P 1'
#
loop_
_entity.id
_entity.type
_entity.pdbx_description
1 polymer ?
#
loop_
_entity_poly.entity_id
_entity_poly.type
_entity_poly.pdbx_seq_one_letter_code
_entity_poly.pdbx_strand_id
1 'polypeptide(L)'
;MDPKPSPTPQNANEIPNKQGQRDFLNHLEVYLAKRDGVDKLLKISRYATKIILASSVLPETLIVTKRLKSFESSVGLSRKAFRLGKFVQDVNALRGSHFDSKQEIILSIIAYGGEGLYYFVEQFVWLAKSGLIDSKHSKSLGKISAWTEFVGYIGSISLKFRDLKKLSEDEVCLESSVEIAVTRGIGRQEEERRLWKLREKKLMKKLSIVQDFADGLMALADIRDGRGQFSGPLLVSCAGLLSALISTHKNWVSC
;
A
#
# COMPACT_ATOMS: atom_id res chain seq x y z
N MET A 1 -1.59 -76.98 11.26
CA MET A 1 -2.01 -75.90 12.18
C MET A 1 -0.87 -74.91 12.21
N ASP A 2 -0.84 -74.03 11.22
CA ASP A 2 0.26 -73.09 11.01
C ASP A 2 0.19 -71.94 12.02
N PRO A 3 1.34 -71.47 12.54
CA PRO A 3 1.37 -70.39 13.51
C PRO A 3 1.04 -69.05 12.83
N LYS A 4 0.13 -68.31 13.48
CA LYS A 4 -0.34 -66.97 13.13
C LYS A 4 0.86 -66.00 12.95
N PRO A 5 0.93 -65.21 11.87
CA PRO A 5 1.99 -64.21 11.73
C PRO A 5 1.79 -63.07 12.73
N SER A 6 2.89 -62.63 13.33
CA SER A 6 3.03 -61.50 14.24
C SER A 6 2.64 -60.17 13.56
N PRO A 7 2.09 -59.20 14.29
CA PRO A 7 1.75 -57.89 13.72
C PRO A 7 3.04 -57.10 13.45
N THR A 8 3.14 -56.57 12.23
CA THR A 8 4.22 -55.70 11.77
C THR A 8 4.28 -54.42 12.62
N PRO A 9 5.47 -53.89 12.97
CA PRO A 9 5.56 -52.62 13.69
C PRO A 9 5.03 -51.49 12.81
N GLN A 10 3.99 -50.80 13.28
CA GLN A 10 3.55 -49.55 12.67
C GLN A 10 4.69 -48.54 12.79
N ASN A 11 5.22 -48.13 11.63
CA ASN A 11 6.14 -47.00 11.52
C ASN A 11 5.43 -45.74 12.02
N ALA A 12 5.63 -45.42 13.29
CA ALA A 12 5.30 -44.13 13.87
C ALA A 12 6.27 -43.08 13.32
N ASN A 13 6.05 -42.65 12.08
CA ASN A 13 6.65 -41.46 11.48
C ASN A 13 5.78 -40.98 10.30
N GLU A 14 4.47 -40.88 10.51
CA GLU A 14 3.66 -39.95 9.74
C GLU A 14 3.81 -38.57 10.38
N ILE A 15 4.82 -37.82 9.91
CA ILE A 15 4.85 -36.37 10.08
C ILE A 15 3.56 -35.86 9.41
N PRO A 16 2.63 -35.21 10.14
CA PRO A 16 1.44 -34.70 9.51
C PRO A 16 1.85 -33.71 8.43
N ASN A 17 1.45 -34.02 7.22
CA ASN A 17 1.62 -33.21 6.03
C ASN A 17 1.07 -31.79 6.30
N LYS A 18 1.94 -30.83 6.61
CA LYS A 18 1.62 -29.40 6.82
C LYS A 18 1.28 -28.66 5.51
N GLN A 19 0.81 -29.36 4.48
CA GLN A 19 0.21 -28.74 3.31
C GLN A 19 -1.25 -28.41 3.62
N GLY A 20 -1.53 -27.20 4.13
CA GLY A 20 -2.91 -26.70 4.14
C GLY A 20 -3.26 -25.57 5.10
N GLN A 21 -2.48 -25.32 6.16
CA GLN A 21 -2.72 -24.14 7.00
C GLN A 21 -1.98 -22.95 6.39
N ARG A 22 -2.72 -22.05 5.73
CA ARG A 22 -2.21 -20.70 5.45
C ARG A 22 -1.64 -20.16 6.76
N ASP A 23 -0.37 -19.75 6.73
CA ASP A 23 0.26 -19.07 7.85
C ASP A 23 -0.66 -17.94 8.36
N PHE A 24 -0.80 -17.84 9.69
CA PHE A 24 -1.77 -16.97 10.34
C PHE A 24 -1.65 -15.53 9.84
N LEU A 25 -0.43 -15.03 9.69
CA LEU A 25 -0.19 -13.65 9.23
C LEU A 25 -0.66 -13.46 7.78
N ASN A 26 -0.43 -14.43 6.90
CA ASN A 26 -0.94 -14.38 5.53
C ASN A 26 -2.48 -14.41 5.50
N HIS A 27 -3.12 -15.20 6.36
CA HIS A 27 -4.57 -15.21 6.46
C HIS A 27 -5.13 -13.90 7.00
N LEU A 28 -4.49 -13.35 8.03
CA LEU A 28 -4.85 -12.07 8.63
C LEU A 28 -4.71 -10.92 7.63
N GLU A 29 -3.63 -10.88 6.84
CA GLU A 29 -3.45 -9.91 5.76
C GLU A 29 -4.62 -9.95 4.77
N VAL A 30 -4.98 -11.15 4.26
CA VAL A 30 -6.09 -11.30 3.31
C VAL A 30 -7.42 -10.87 3.94
N TYR A 31 -7.64 -11.17 5.22
CA TYR A 31 -8.82 -10.73 5.95
C TYR A 31 -8.89 -9.21 6.06
N LEU A 32 -7.79 -8.56 6.45
CA LEU A 32 -7.69 -7.11 6.61
C LEU A 32 -7.74 -6.36 5.28
N ALA A 33 -7.33 -6.97 4.16
CA ALA A 33 -7.40 -6.36 2.83
C ALA A 33 -8.84 -6.14 2.34
N LYS A 34 -9.83 -6.90 2.85
CA LYS A 34 -11.25 -6.78 2.43
C LYS A 34 -11.86 -5.39 2.67
N ARG A 35 -11.32 -4.62 3.61
CA ARG A 35 -11.78 -3.25 3.94
C ARG A 35 -10.97 -2.15 3.25
N ASP A 36 -9.91 -2.48 2.50
CA ASP A 36 -9.07 -1.47 1.84
C ASP A 36 -9.88 -0.63 0.85
N GLY A 37 -10.80 -1.26 0.09
CA GLY A 37 -11.70 -0.54 -0.82
C GLY A 37 -12.52 0.55 -0.12
N VAL A 38 -13.00 0.27 1.09
CA VAL A 38 -13.77 1.24 1.91
C VAL A 38 -12.86 2.39 2.35
N ASP A 39 -11.62 2.14 2.81
CA ASP A 39 -10.68 3.22 3.13
C ASP A 39 -10.40 4.11 1.92
N LYS A 40 -10.25 3.55 0.71
CA LYS A 40 -10.00 4.35 -0.49
C LYS A 40 -11.18 5.24 -0.87
N LEU A 41 -12.41 4.75 -0.76
CA LEU A 41 -13.61 5.58 -0.96
C LEU A 41 -13.68 6.72 0.05
N LEU A 42 -13.38 6.44 1.33
CA LEU A 42 -13.30 7.46 2.36
C LEU A 42 -12.15 8.46 2.12
N LYS A 43 -11.02 8.01 1.54
CA LYS A 43 -9.94 8.90 1.13
C LYS A 43 -10.42 9.88 0.05
N ILE A 44 -11.10 9.39 -0.98
CA ILE A 44 -11.68 10.22 -2.05
C ILE A 44 -12.66 11.24 -1.47
N SER A 45 -13.62 10.82 -0.65
CA SER A 45 -14.63 11.73 -0.09
C SER A 45 -14.02 12.80 0.82
N ARG A 46 -13.01 12.44 1.63
CA ARG A 46 -12.25 13.39 2.46
C ARG A 46 -11.54 14.44 1.62
N TYR A 47 -10.78 14.02 0.61
CA TYR A 47 -9.98 14.97 -0.18
C TYR A 47 -10.81 15.80 -1.16
N ALA A 48 -11.90 15.26 -1.72
CA ALA A 48 -12.88 16.05 -2.44
C ALA A 48 -13.48 17.14 -1.54
N THR A 49 -13.85 16.79 -0.30
CA THR A 49 -14.33 17.77 0.69
C THR A 49 -13.28 18.81 1.02
N LYS A 50 -12.02 18.42 1.22
CA LYS A 50 -10.94 19.37 1.47
C LYS A 50 -10.70 20.33 0.30
N ILE A 51 -10.84 19.87 -0.95
CA ILE A 51 -10.75 20.75 -2.14
C ILE A 51 -11.88 21.77 -2.12
N ILE A 52 -13.12 21.36 -1.83
CA ILE A 52 -14.28 22.26 -1.72
C ILE A 52 -14.08 23.28 -0.58
N LEU A 53 -13.48 22.86 0.54
CA LEU A 53 -13.20 23.75 1.67
C LEU A 53 -12.02 24.69 1.41
N ALA A 54 -11.05 24.25 0.61
CA ALA A 54 -9.87 25.04 0.25
C ALA A 54 -10.15 25.98 -0.93
N SER A 55 -11.12 25.66 -1.78
CA SER A 55 -11.61 26.56 -2.80
C SER A 55 -12.51 27.60 -2.13
N SER A 56 -12.30 28.87 -2.42
CA SER A 56 -13.10 29.99 -1.90
C SER A 56 -14.55 30.02 -2.45
N VAL A 57 -15.06 28.86 -2.89
CA VAL A 57 -16.37 28.67 -3.51
C VAL A 57 -17.48 28.78 -2.47
N LEU A 58 -17.21 28.42 -1.22
CA LEU A 58 -18.18 28.51 -0.13
C LEU A 58 -17.74 29.54 0.92
N PRO A 59 -18.57 30.56 1.22
CA PRO A 59 -18.33 31.46 2.34
C PRO A 59 -18.21 30.69 3.67
N GLU A 60 -17.27 31.09 4.53
CA GLU A 60 -17.04 30.44 5.82
C GLU A 60 -18.23 30.56 6.79
N THR A 61 -19.09 31.56 6.57
CA THR A 61 -20.27 31.84 7.40
C THR A 61 -21.42 30.87 7.16
N LEU A 62 -21.39 30.07 6.08
CA LEU A 62 -22.45 29.12 5.77
C LEU A 62 -22.44 27.91 6.71
N ILE A 63 -23.64 27.49 7.14
CA ILE A 63 -23.85 26.26 7.92
C ILE A 63 -23.28 25.03 7.20
N VAL A 64 -23.37 25.01 5.86
CA VAL A 64 -22.84 23.95 5.01
C VAL A 64 -21.33 23.79 5.20
N THR A 65 -20.57 24.88 5.29
CA THR A 65 -19.11 24.85 5.52
C THR A 65 -18.76 24.20 6.86
N LYS A 66 -19.51 24.50 7.92
CA LYS A 66 -19.34 23.84 9.24
C LYS A 66 -19.65 22.34 9.16
N ARG A 67 -20.74 21.96 8.47
CA ARG A 67 -21.11 20.55 8.25
C ARG A 67 -20.05 19.80 7.45
N LEU A 68 -19.48 20.43 6.40
CA LEU A 68 -18.40 19.85 5.60
C LEU A 68 -17.12 19.67 6.41
N LYS A 69 -16.73 20.65 7.26
CA LYS A 69 -15.58 20.50 8.18
C LYS A 69 -15.80 19.32 9.14
N SER A 70 -17.00 19.18 9.70
CA SER A 70 -17.34 18.03 10.56
C SER A 70 -17.31 16.69 9.80
N PHE A 71 -17.87 16.66 8.59
CA PHE A 71 -17.85 15.48 7.73
C PHE A 71 -16.41 15.07 7.38
N GLU A 72 -15.57 16.00 6.97
CA GLU A 72 -14.14 15.78 6.68
C GLU A 72 -13.42 15.14 7.87
N SER A 73 -13.64 15.66 9.07
CA SER A 73 -13.05 15.16 10.31
C SER A 73 -13.53 13.74 10.63
N SER A 74 -14.84 13.49 10.59
CA SER A 74 -15.43 12.17 10.84
C SER A 74 -14.93 11.12 9.84
N VAL A 75 -14.89 11.45 8.55
CA VAL A 75 -14.33 10.57 7.52
C VAL A 75 -12.84 10.28 7.80
N GLY A 76 -12.08 11.27 8.26
CA GLY A 76 -10.69 11.08 8.68
C GLY A 76 -10.51 10.07 9.81
N LEU A 77 -11.38 10.13 10.81
CA LEU A 77 -11.38 9.19 11.92
C LEU A 77 -11.76 7.77 11.46
N SER A 78 -12.79 7.65 10.63
CA SER A 78 -13.22 6.37 10.03
C SER A 78 -12.09 5.73 9.23
N ARG A 79 -11.36 6.49 8.41
CA ARG A 79 -10.19 5.99 7.67
C ARG A 79 -9.12 5.38 8.55
N LYS A 80 -8.83 5.99 9.70
CA LYS A 80 -7.87 5.42 10.66
C LYS A 80 -8.38 4.10 11.23
N ALA A 81 -9.67 4.00 11.52
CA ALA A 81 -10.29 2.73 11.97
C ALA A 81 -10.18 1.63 10.91
N PHE A 82 -10.44 1.94 9.64
CA PHE A 82 -10.32 0.99 8.53
C PHE A 82 -8.87 0.60 8.20
N ARG A 83 -7.87 1.22 8.82
CA ARG A 83 -6.45 0.86 8.69
C ARG A 83 -5.87 0.12 9.89
N LEU A 84 -6.68 -0.16 10.93
CA LEU A 84 -6.26 -0.93 12.11
C LEU A 84 -5.62 -2.28 11.75
N GLY A 85 -4.39 -2.58 12.18
CA GLY A 85 -3.74 -3.84 11.80
C GLY A 85 -3.11 -3.86 10.41
N LYS A 86 -3.16 -2.77 9.64
CA LYS A 86 -2.58 -2.73 8.29
C LYS A 86 -1.07 -2.97 8.26
N PHE A 87 -0.36 -2.64 9.34
CA PHE A 87 1.07 -2.95 9.53
C PHE A 87 1.42 -4.43 9.32
N VAL A 88 0.46 -5.35 9.45
CA VAL A 88 0.65 -6.79 9.17
C VAL A 88 1.03 -7.03 7.71
N GLN A 89 0.49 -6.24 6.78
CA GLN A 89 0.85 -6.30 5.36
C GLN A 89 2.33 -6.00 5.17
N ASP A 90 2.85 -4.96 5.83
CA ASP A 90 4.26 -4.57 5.73
C ASP A 90 5.19 -5.60 6.38
N VAL A 91 4.77 -6.19 7.51
CA VAL A 91 5.50 -7.29 8.15
C VAL A 91 5.58 -8.51 7.22
N ASN A 92 4.48 -8.88 6.56
CA ASN A 92 4.48 -9.98 5.60
C ASN A 92 5.32 -9.67 4.36
N ALA A 93 5.23 -8.45 3.84
CA ALA A 93 6.04 -8.01 2.70
C ALA A 93 7.54 -8.07 3.01
N LEU A 94 7.94 -7.63 4.21
CA LEU A 94 9.34 -7.70 4.66
C LEU A 94 9.81 -9.14 4.91
N ARG A 95 8.91 -10.04 5.34
CA ARG A 95 9.23 -11.46 5.53
C ARG A 95 9.33 -12.20 4.19
N GLY A 96 8.48 -11.84 3.23
CA GLY A 96 8.39 -12.47 1.91
C GLY A 96 9.36 -11.91 0.87
N SER A 97 10.05 -10.80 1.15
CA SER A 97 11.01 -10.23 0.23
C SER A 97 12.25 -11.11 0.11
N HIS A 98 12.46 -11.65 -1.08
CA HIS A 98 13.72 -12.29 -1.46
C HIS A 98 14.76 -11.20 -1.76
N PHE A 99 15.93 -11.34 -1.17
CA PHE A 99 16.96 -10.32 -1.20
C PHE A 99 18.14 -10.78 -2.06
N ASP A 100 18.22 -10.28 -3.30
CA ASP A 100 19.32 -10.63 -4.20
C ASP A 100 20.58 -9.78 -3.91
N SER A 101 20.42 -8.62 -3.27
CA SER A 101 21.50 -7.70 -2.94
C SER A 101 21.34 -7.02 -1.58
N LYS A 102 22.47 -6.74 -0.91
CA LYS A 102 22.51 -5.97 0.36
C LYS A 102 21.79 -4.63 0.25
N GLN A 103 21.84 -3.98 -0.91
CA GLN A 103 21.15 -2.72 -1.12
C GLN A 103 19.62 -2.90 -1.17
N GLU A 104 19.13 -4.00 -1.73
CA GLU A 104 17.69 -4.31 -1.77
C GLU A 104 17.16 -4.67 -0.38
N ILE A 105 17.98 -5.30 0.47
CA ILE A 105 17.67 -5.52 1.90
C ILE A 105 17.42 -4.17 2.58
N ILE A 106 18.39 -3.25 2.49
CA ILE A 106 18.31 -1.96 3.17
C ILE A 106 17.08 -1.17 2.69
N LEU A 107 16.85 -1.12 1.38
CA LEU A 107 15.69 -0.41 0.82
C LEU A 107 14.36 -1.05 1.23
N SER A 108 14.28 -2.37 1.29
CA SER A 108 13.08 -3.10 1.75
C SER A 108 12.79 -2.86 3.23
N ILE A 109 13.82 -2.85 4.07
CA ILE A 109 13.69 -2.50 5.49
C ILE A 109 13.21 -1.06 5.63
N ILE A 110 13.74 -0.12 4.85
CA ILE A 110 13.31 1.28 4.89
C ILE A 110 11.84 1.40 4.44
N ALA A 111 11.49 0.77 3.32
CA ALA A 111 10.15 0.84 2.75
C ALA A 111 9.10 0.22 3.66
N TYR A 112 9.20 -1.09 3.93
CA TYR A 112 8.21 -1.83 4.70
C TYR A 112 8.33 -1.57 6.20
N GLY A 113 9.54 -1.35 6.72
CA GLY A 113 9.72 -0.95 8.13
C GLY A 113 9.17 0.44 8.42
N GLY A 114 9.37 1.41 7.51
CA GLY A 114 8.83 2.76 7.64
C GLY A 114 7.30 2.80 7.57
N GLU A 115 6.72 2.17 6.54
CA GLU A 115 5.25 2.10 6.36
C GLU A 115 4.58 1.24 7.45
N GLY A 116 5.21 0.12 7.85
CA GLY A 116 4.74 -0.72 8.95
C GLY A 116 4.74 0.00 10.29
N LEU A 117 5.83 0.71 10.63
CA LEU A 117 5.92 1.50 11.85
C LEU A 117 4.90 2.66 11.84
N TYR A 118 4.68 3.27 10.69
CA TYR A 118 3.62 4.26 10.51
C TYR A 118 2.25 3.70 10.88
N TYR A 119 1.80 2.62 10.22
CA TYR A 119 0.47 2.05 10.51
C TYR A 119 0.39 1.50 11.94
N PHE A 120 1.51 1.06 12.51
CA PHE A 120 1.57 0.63 13.90
C PHE A 120 1.28 1.80 14.86
N VAL A 121 2.05 2.89 14.75
CA VAL A 121 1.89 4.10 15.58
C VAL A 121 0.53 4.75 15.37
N GLU A 122 0.02 4.71 14.14
CA GLU A 122 -1.26 5.31 13.80
C GLU A 122 -2.45 4.71 14.59
N GLN A 123 -2.37 3.45 15.00
CA GLN A 123 -3.40 2.82 15.84
C GLN A 123 -3.55 3.53 17.18
N PHE A 124 -2.44 3.93 17.80
CA PHE A 124 -2.47 4.71 19.04
C PHE A 124 -2.98 6.13 18.82
N VAL A 125 -2.64 6.75 17.69
CA VAL A 125 -3.20 8.05 17.31
C VAL A 125 -4.72 7.96 17.13
N TRP A 126 -5.21 6.86 16.55
CA TRP A 126 -6.64 6.60 16.43
C TRP A 126 -7.31 6.41 17.79
N LEU A 127 -6.75 5.57 18.67
CA LEU A 127 -7.25 5.36 20.04
C LEU A 127 -7.33 6.67 20.83
N ALA A 128 -6.34 7.55 20.69
CA ALA A 128 -6.34 8.84 21.35
C ALA A 128 -7.45 9.76 20.79
N LYS A 129 -7.67 9.74 19.47
CA LYS A 129 -8.72 10.54 18.82
C LYS A 129 -10.14 10.01 19.06
N SER A 130 -10.30 8.72 19.35
CA SER A 130 -11.60 8.14 19.73
C SER A 130 -11.93 8.33 21.22
N GLY A 131 -10.99 8.85 22.02
CA GLY A 131 -11.17 9.05 23.46
C GLY A 131 -10.92 7.80 24.31
N LEU A 132 -10.36 6.73 23.73
CA LEU A 132 -10.05 5.50 24.46
C LEU A 132 -8.76 5.58 25.28
N ILE A 133 -7.82 6.45 24.90
CA ILE A 133 -6.57 6.70 25.65
C ILE A 133 -6.33 8.21 25.80
N ASP A 134 -5.45 8.56 26.75
CA ASP A 134 -5.07 9.94 27.00
C ASP A 134 -4.40 10.59 25.77
N SER A 135 -4.85 11.81 25.44
CA SER A 135 -4.42 12.54 24.24
C SER A 135 -3.08 13.26 24.41
N LYS A 136 -2.48 13.24 25.61
CA LYS A 136 -1.18 13.89 25.92
C LYS A 136 -0.08 13.60 24.90
N HIS A 137 0.05 12.35 24.46
CA HIS A 137 1.10 11.93 23.54
C HIS A 137 0.66 11.92 22.06
N SER A 138 -0.61 12.23 21.75
CA SER A 138 -1.16 12.11 20.39
C SER A 138 -0.40 12.97 19.36
N LYS A 139 0.03 14.17 19.75
CA LYS A 139 0.84 15.06 18.89
C LYS A 139 2.22 14.47 18.59
N SER A 140 2.90 13.93 19.61
CA SER A 140 4.23 13.33 19.44
C SER A 140 4.15 12.07 18.57
N LEU A 141 3.19 11.18 18.86
CA LEU A 141 2.93 9.98 18.06
C LEU A 141 2.57 10.33 16.62
N GLY A 142 1.75 11.37 16.41
CA GLY A 142 1.43 11.86 15.07
C GLY A 142 2.67 12.34 14.28
N LYS A 143 3.60 13.04 14.93
CA LYS A 143 4.86 13.47 14.30
C LYS A 143 5.78 12.30 13.99
N ILE A 144 5.92 11.34 14.91
CA ILE A 144 6.70 10.11 14.68
C ILE A 144 6.10 9.36 13.48
N SER A 145 4.79 9.15 13.48
CA SER A 145 4.03 8.50 12.41
C SER A 145 4.29 9.16 11.05
N ALA A 146 4.24 10.49 10.97
CA ALA A 146 4.47 11.22 9.72
C ALA A 146 5.91 11.08 9.22
N TRP A 147 6.91 11.13 10.12
CA TRP A 147 8.31 10.89 9.78
C TRP A 147 8.57 9.48 9.25
N THR A 148 8.01 8.46 9.92
CA THR A 148 8.17 7.07 9.50
C THR A 148 7.46 6.80 8.17
N GLU A 149 6.28 7.39 7.96
CA GLU A 149 5.55 7.34 6.69
C GLU A 149 6.38 7.96 5.55
N PHE A 150 6.95 9.15 5.77
CA PHE A 150 7.77 9.83 4.76
C PHE A 150 9.03 9.02 4.39
N VAL A 151 9.75 8.49 5.39
CA VAL A 151 10.92 7.63 5.16
C VAL A 151 10.53 6.35 4.43
N GLY A 152 9.39 5.75 4.79
CA GLY A 152 8.82 4.60 4.09
C GLY A 152 8.58 4.88 2.61
N TYR A 153 8.00 6.03 2.26
CA TYR A 153 7.80 6.43 0.87
C TYR A 153 9.11 6.60 0.09
N ILE A 154 10.17 7.16 0.69
CA ILE A 154 11.49 7.25 0.04
C ILE A 154 12.01 5.84 -0.31
N GLY A 155 11.90 4.89 0.61
CA GLY A 155 12.27 3.49 0.37
C GLY A 155 11.42 2.86 -0.73
N SER A 156 10.10 3.02 -0.66
CA SER A 156 9.12 2.46 -1.59
C SER A 156 9.32 2.97 -3.02
N ILE A 157 9.53 4.29 -3.18
CA ILE A 157 9.84 4.92 -4.47
C ILE A 157 11.14 4.34 -5.03
N SER A 158 12.19 4.23 -4.22
CA SER A 158 13.49 3.69 -4.64
C SER A 158 13.39 2.25 -5.14
N LEU A 159 12.63 1.39 -4.44
CA LEU A 159 12.35 0.01 -4.88
C LEU A 159 11.56 0.00 -6.20
N LYS A 160 10.49 0.80 -6.28
CA LYS A 160 9.64 0.85 -7.49
C LYS A 160 10.39 1.37 -8.72
N PHE A 161 11.33 2.31 -8.57
CA PHE A 161 12.20 2.74 -9.66
C PHE A 161 13.13 1.63 -10.15
N ARG A 162 13.68 0.82 -9.25
CA ARG A 162 14.49 -0.36 -9.60
C ARG A 162 13.67 -1.40 -10.34
N ASP A 163 12.49 -1.73 -9.83
CA ASP A 163 11.56 -2.63 -10.51
C ASP A 163 11.18 -2.10 -11.89
N LEU A 164 10.91 -0.79 -12.00
CA LEU A 164 10.55 -0.16 -13.27
C LEU A 164 11.70 -0.24 -14.28
N LYS A 165 12.95 -0.12 -13.82
CA LYS A 165 14.13 -0.31 -14.67
C LYS A 165 14.23 -1.74 -15.17
N LYS A 166 14.11 -2.74 -14.28
CA LYS A 166 14.08 -4.17 -14.65
C LYS A 166 12.96 -4.46 -15.66
N LEU A 167 11.74 -3.99 -15.41
CA LEU A 167 10.59 -4.08 -16.33
C LEU A 167 10.85 -3.44 -17.71
N SER A 168 11.64 -2.36 -17.76
CA SER A 168 11.97 -1.69 -19.02
C SER A 168 13.03 -2.46 -19.81
N GLU A 169 13.97 -3.12 -19.13
CA GLU A 169 14.96 -4.00 -19.75
C GLU A 169 14.28 -5.27 -20.30
N ASP A 170 13.36 -5.85 -19.53
CA ASP A 170 12.52 -6.97 -19.96
C ASP A 170 11.67 -6.62 -21.19
N GLU A 171 11.16 -5.39 -21.28
CA GLU A 171 10.36 -4.93 -22.42
C GLU A 171 11.18 -4.88 -23.71
N VAL A 172 12.39 -4.31 -23.66
CA VAL A 172 13.28 -4.25 -24.82
C VAL A 172 13.69 -5.66 -25.28
N CYS A 173 13.97 -6.55 -24.32
CA CYS A 173 14.28 -7.96 -24.62
C CYS A 173 13.10 -8.66 -25.31
N LEU A 174 11.88 -8.43 -24.81
CA LEU A 174 10.68 -9.05 -25.34
C LEU A 174 10.30 -8.47 -26.72
N GLU A 175 10.48 -7.18 -26.95
CA GLU A 175 10.28 -6.55 -28.25
C GLU A 175 11.19 -7.18 -29.32
N SER A 176 12.46 -7.41 -29.01
CA SER A 176 13.37 -8.10 -29.92
C SER A 176 12.95 -9.55 -30.20
N SER A 177 12.39 -10.24 -29.20
CA SER A 177 11.88 -11.61 -29.33
C SER A 177 10.63 -11.66 -30.23
N VAL A 178 9.73 -10.66 -30.12
CA VAL A 178 8.57 -10.49 -31.00
C VAL A 178 9.00 -10.28 -32.45
N GLU A 179 10.00 -9.44 -32.72
CA GLU A 179 10.50 -9.18 -34.08
C GLU A 179 11.06 -10.46 -34.73
N ILE A 180 11.79 -11.27 -33.96
CA ILE A 180 12.28 -12.58 -34.41
C ILE A 180 11.10 -13.54 -34.67
N ALA A 181 10.09 -13.56 -33.81
CA ALA A 181 8.91 -14.41 -33.96
C ALA A 181 8.07 -14.01 -35.19
N VAL A 182 7.95 -12.70 -35.50
CA VAL A 182 7.33 -12.18 -36.72
C VAL A 182 8.07 -12.66 -37.95
N THR A 183 9.41 -12.60 -37.93
CA THR A 183 10.25 -13.06 -39.04
C THR A 183 10.13 -14.57 -39.26
N ARG A 184 9.93 -15.35 -38.19
CA ARG A 184 9.82 -16.83 -38.23
C ARG A 184 8.38 -17.33 -38.42
N GLY A 185 7.36 -16.47 -38.34
CA GLY A 185 5.96 -16.83 -38.51
C GLY A 185 5.35 -17.73 -37.41
N ILE A 186 6.06 -17.99 -36.30
CA ILE A 186 5.64 -18.89 -35.22
C ILE A 186 5.52 -18.09 -33.91
N GLY A 187 4.40 -18.24 -33.18
CA GLY A 187 4.27 -17.73 -31.80
C GLY A 187 3.97 -16.23 -31.64
N ARG A 188 3.78 -15.49 -32.74
CA ARG A 188 3.54 -14.02 -32.74
C ARG A 188 2.48 -13.56 -31.73
N GLN A 189 1.31 -14.21 -31.73
CA GLN A 189 0.17 -13.80 -30.92
C GLN A 189 0.40 -14.00 -29.41
N GLU A 190 1.22 -14.99 -29.04
CA GLU A 190 1.56 -15.23 -27.64
C GLU A 190 2.55 -14.17 -27.13
N GLU A 191 3.58 -13.87 -27.91
CA GLU A 191 4.59 -12.86 -27.58
C GLU A 191 3.99 -11.43 -27.55
N GLU A 192 3.11 -11.09 -28.49
CA GLU A 192 2.36 -9.81 -28.45
C GLU A 192 1.49 -9.69 -27.18
N ARG A 193 0.86 -10.78 -26.74
CA ARG A 193 0.10 -10.81 -25.48
C ARG A 193 0.99 -10.64 -24.26
N ARG A 194 2.17 -11.25 -24.25
CA ARG A 194 3.16 -11.08 -23.17
C ARG A 194 3.64 -9.64 -23.10
N LEU A 195 3.93 -9.02 -24.25
CA LEU A 195 4.35 -7.63 -24.36
C LEU A 195 3.26 -6.67 -23.86
N TRP A 196 2.00 -6.91 -24.23
CA TRP A 196 0.86 -6.14 -23.72
C TRP A 196 0.77 -6.19 -22.18
N LYS A 197 0.83 -7.40 -21.59
CA LYS A 197 0.79 -7.57 -20.13
C LYS A 197 1.98 -6.89 -19.44
N LEU A 198 3.16 -6.89 -20.07
CA LEU A 198 4.34 -6.24 -19.53
C LEU A 198 4.19 -4.71 -19.52
N ARG A 199 3.67 -4.14 -20.60
CA ARG A 199 3.34 -2.70 -20.71
C ARG A 199 2.31 -2.27 -19.67
N GLU A 200 1.28 -3.10 -19.44
CA GLU A 200 0.29 -2.85 -18.39
C GLU A 200 0.94 -2.86 -16.99
N LYS A 201 1.77 -3.86 -16.69
CA LYS A 201 2.54 -3.91 -15.42
C LYS A 201 3.44 -2.68 -15.25
N LYS A 202 4.11 -2.24 -16.33
CA LYS A 202 4.95 -1.03 -16.34
C LYS A 202 4.13 0.23 -16.04
N LEU A 203 2.95 0.37 -16.66
CA LEU A 203 2.03 1.48 -16.40
C LEU A 203 1.58 1.48 -14.93
N MET A 204 1.17 0.32 -14.40
CA MET A 204 0.76 0.18 -13.00
C MET A 204 1.90 0.53 -12.02
N LYS A 205 3.14 0.17 -12.36
CA LYS A 205 4.33 0.54 -11.56
C LYS A 205 4.58 2.05 -11.61
N LYS A 206 4.49 2.69 -12.79
CA LYS A 206 4.59 4.16 -12.92
C LYS A 206 3.52 4.89 -12.10
N LEU A 207 2.26 4.46 -12.20
CA LEU A 207 1.17 5.01 -11.39
C LEU A 207 1.45 4.85 -9.89
N SER A 208 2.00 3.71 -9.47
CA SER A 208 2.38 3.48 -8.06
C SER A 208 3.47 4.43 -7.58
N ILE A 209 4.43 4.80 -8.43
CA ILE A 209 5.45 5.81 -8.09
C ILE A 209 4.82 7.18 -7.93
N VAL A 210 3.93 7.59 -8.85
CA VAL A 210 3.20 8.87 -8.76
C VAL A 210 2.36 8.93 -7.49
N GLN A 211 1.70 7.82 -7.15
CA GLN A 211 0.93 7.69 -5.91
C GLN A 211 1.80 7.92 -4.67
N ASP A 212 2.96 7.26 -4.57
CA ASP A 212 3.88 7.42 -3.44
C ASP A 212 4.46 8.84 -3.36
N PHE A 213 4.74 9.49 -4.49
CA PHE A 213 5.15 10.90 -4.48
C PHE A 213 4.05 11.81 -3.91
N ALA A 214 2.80 11.59 -4.32
CA ALA A 214 1.66 12.35 -3.82
C ALA A 214 1.42 12.10 -2.32
N ASP A 215 1.55 10.85 -1.86
CA ASP A 215 1.44 10.52 -0.43
C ASP A 215 2.65 11.03 0.37
N GLY A 216 3.87 10.96 -0.18
CA GLY A 216 5.07 11.52 0.43
C GLY A 216 5.01 13.04 0.60
N LEU A 217 4.41 13.76 -0.37
CA LEU A 217 4.13 15.19 -0.26
C LEU A 217 3.16 15.49 0.90
N MET A 218 2.14 14.65 1.10
CA MET A 218 1.23 14.77 2.24
C MET A 218 1.93 14.50 3.57
N ALA A 219 2.73 13.43 3.66
CA ALA A 219 3.50 13.12 4.86
C ALA A 219 4.48 14.25 5.20
N LEU A 220 5.12 14.85 4.19
CA LEU A 220 5.98 16.01 4.35
C LEU A 220 5.21 17.24 4.86
N ALA A 221 3.99 17.48 4.36
CA ALA A 221 3.14 18.54 4.87
C ALA A 221 2.76 18.31 6.35
N ASP A 222 2.48 17.07 6.74
CA ASP A 222 2.19 16.71 8.13
C ASP A 222 3.43 16.88 9.04
N ILE A 223 4.63 16.51 8.59
CA ILE A 223 5.90 16.75 9.31
C ILE A 223 6.11 18.25 9.58
N ARG A 224 5.77 19.09 8.61
CA ARG A 224 5.99 20.54 8.67
C ARG A 224 4.89 21.29 9.43
N ASP A 225 3.94 20.56 10.03
CA ASP A 225 2.72 21.12 10.63
C ASP A 225 1.96 22.03 9.63
N GLY A 226 2.00 21.72 8.33
CA GLY A 226 1.37 22.51 7.25
C GLY A 226 2.08 23.84 6.91
N ARG A 227 3.30 24.08 7.42
CA ARG A 227 4.02 25.34 7.17
C ARG A 227 4.82 25.31 5.85
N GLY A 228 4.69 26.34 5.02
CA GLY A 228 5.52 26.54 3.82
C GLY A 228 4.75 26.48 2.49
N GLN A 229 5.39 26.92 1.40
CA GLN A 229 4.76 27.12 0.10
C GLN A 229 4.22 25.82 -0.55
N PHE A 230 4.88 24.69 -0.33
CA PHE A 230 4.45 23.37 -0.83
C PHE A 230 3.42 22.66 0.08
N SER A 231 2.96 23.31 1.15
CA SER A 231 1.96 22.78 2.08
C SER A 231 0.60 23.47 1.93
N GLY A 232 0.38 24.17 0.81
CA GLY A 232 -0.89 24.82 0.50
C GLY A 232 -2.07 23.84 0.61
N PRO A 233 -3.16 24.19 1.33
CA PRO A 233 -4.28 23.28 1.58
C PRO A 233 -4.88 22.67 0.30
N LEU A 234 -4.98 23.44 -0.78
CA LEU A 234 -5.49 22.97 -2.06
C LEU A 234 -4.54 21.96 -2.70
N LEU A 235 -3.24 22.26 -2.75
CA LEU A 235 -2.23 21.40 -3.37
C LEU A 235 -2.13 20.05 -2.64
N VAL A 236 -2.08 20.06 -1.31
CA VAL A 236 -2.08 18.84 -0.48
C VAL A 236 -3.36 18.03 -0.70
N SER A 237 -4.48 18.72 -0.90
CA SER A 237 -5.77 18.05 -1.12
C SER A 237 -5.90 17.44 -2.51
N CYS A 238 -5.38 18.11 -3.54
CA CYS A 238 -5.27 17.56 -4.89
C CYS A 238 -4.32 16.36 -4.93
N ALA A 239 -3.18 16.43 -4.26
CA ALA A 239 -2.26 15.30 -4.12
C ALA A 239 -2.94 14.10 -3.45
N GLY A 240 -3.67 14.34 -2.36
CA GLY A 240 -4.41 13.30 -1.65
C GLY A 240 -5.53 12.68 -2.49
N LEU A 241 -6.25 13.47 -3.28
CA LEU A 241 -7.27 12.97 -4.21
C LEU A 241 -6.62 12.15 -5.34
N LEU A 242 -5.54 12.63 -5.94
CA LEU A 242 -4.81 11.94 -7.00
C LEU A 242 -4.31 10.57 -6.53
N SER A 243 -3.65 10.51 -5.37
CA SER A 243 -3.21 9.23 -4.78
C SER A 243 -4.41 8.30 -4.53
N ALA A 244 -5.53 8.83 -4.03
CA ALA A 244 -6.72 8.04 -3.77
C ALA A 244 -7.29 7.41 -5.05
N LEU A 245 -7.42 8.20 -6.13
CA LEU A 245 -7.94 7.73 -7.42
C LEU A 245 -7.03 6.66 -8.03
N ILE A 246 -5.71 6.88 -8.02
CA ILE A 246 -4.73 5.90 -8.51
C ILE A 246 -4.84 4.60 -7.70
N SER A 247 -4.88 4.71 -6.37
CA SER A 247 -4.97 3.54 -5.51
C SER A 247 -6.28 2.77 -5.68
N THR A 248 -7.41 3.45 -5.88
CA THR A 248 -8.70 2.82 -6.18
C THR A 248 -8.65 2.09 -7.51
N HIS A 249 -8.11 2.71 -8.56
CA HIS A 249 -7.99 2.07 -9.87
C HIS A 249 -7.13 0.80 -9.80
N LYS A 250 -5.98 0.85 -9.12
CA LYS A 250 -5.11 -0.32 -8.92
C LYS A 250 -5.83 -1.45 -8.20
N ASN A 251 -6.57 -1.14 -7.13
CA ASN A 251 -7.33 -2.14 -6.39
C ASN A 251 -8.45 -2.73 -7.26
N TRP A 252 -9.16 -1.89 -8.02
CA TRP A 252 -10.24 -2.31 -8.90
C TRP A 252 -9.78 -3.27 -10.00
N VAL A 253 -8.65 -2.98 -10.64
CA VAL A 253 -8.07 -3.86 -11.68
C VAL A 253 -7.56 -5.19 -11.11
N SER A 254 -7.28 -5.24 -9.80
CA SER A 254 -6.79 -6.44 -9.11
C SER A 254 -7.91 -7.31 -8.53
N CYS A 255 -9.17 -6.84 -8.55
CA CYS A 255 -10.36 -7.58 -8.12
C CYS A 255 -10.90 -8.47 -9.24
#